data_AF-A0A9D8XBR3-F1
#
_entry.id   AF-A0A9D8XBR3-F1
#
_cell.length_a   1.000
_cell.length_b   1.000
_cell.length_c   1.000
_cell.angle_alpha   90.00
_cell.angle_beta   90.00
_cell.angle_gamma   90.00
#
_symmetry.space_group_name_H-M   'P 1'
#
loop_
_entity.id
_entity.type
_entity.pdbx_description
1 polymer ?
#
loop_
_entity_poly.entity_id
_entity_poly.type
_entity_poly.pdbx_seq_one_letter_code
_entity_poly.pdbx_strand_id
1 'polypeptide(L)'
;MRNTELHPELLFSEDVLNFGPYAGEQCPDSSCPGGVCVRGFTLIELLVVVSIIGVLIGLTVPAVQMAREAARKASCLNNQKQLALAFMEYATVHGGLLPPSYSTTPVQRGWAIDLLPHLDAENFVKDWTEDAHYFEGNNQYLIKRHMGSFLCPSTPNKKRLIQAKFDLTGKSRSIEGSASDYFVHSGGVPVSEYGRTDVYGNPLEVNKRLSADAEDGVSQTIIVNEQAGRPDLWKEQKKESTQVAQAFRSLWAGAPVTQIPAFLRERDNIINYSNEGFYGFHTAGMHSAFMDGSARLISTRALTYIVLAMNTRDGEENVRVDDLQMDRYDESFIKDGVYPNGKTAL
;
A
#
# COMPACT_ATOMS: atom_id res chain seq x y z
N MET A 1 -1.71 38.14 50.44
CA MET A 1 -0.52 38.99 50.22
C MET A 1 -0.17 38.91 48.74
N ARG A 2 -0.33 40.04 48.06
CA ARG A 2 0.28 40.52 46.80
C ARG A 2 0.64 39.53 45.67
N ASN A 3 -0.08 39.71 44.55
CA ASN A 3 0.36 39.82 43.14
C ASN A 3 1.71 39.20 42.75
N THR A 4 1.72 38.41 41.68
CA THR A 4 2.08 38.90 40.32
C THR A 4 1.92 37.77 39.30
N GLU A 5 1.14 38.02 38.25
CA GLU A 5 1.09 37.24 37.01
C GLU A 5 2.41 37.43 36.23
N LEU A 6 2.88 36.36 35.57
CA LEU A 6 4.00 36.41 34.63
C LEU A 6 3.74 35.43 33.47
N HIS A 7 3.36 36.00 32.33
CA HIS A 7 3.48 35.40 31.01
C HIS A 7 4.95 35.38 30.56
N PRO A 8 5.36 34.40 29.73
CA PRO A 8 6.47 34.59 28.82
C PRO A 8 6.05 34.31 27.37
N GLU A 9 5.77 35.37 26.61
CA GLU A 9 5.88 35.35 25.15
C GLU A 9 7.36 35.51 24.77
N LEU A 10 7.83 34.58 23.95
CA LEU A 10 9.17 34.51 23.40
C LEU A 10 9.30 35.43 22.18
N LEU A 11 10.06 36.51 22.36
CA LEU A 11 11.17 36.99 21.53
C LEU A 11 11.17 36.54 20.05
N PHE A 12 10.65 37.40 19.17
CA PHE A 12 11.24 37.63 17.85
C PHE A 12 11.90 39.01 17.87
N SER A 13 13.21 39.02 17.67
CA SER A 13 14.05 40.21 17.57
C SER A 13 13.82 40.92 16.23
N GLU A 14 13.31 42.14 16.25
CA GLU A 14 13.21 43.06 15.10
C GLU A 14 14.43 44.00 14.99
N ASP A 15 15.64 43.51 15.28
CA ASP A 15 16.89 44.31 15.22
C ASP A 15 17.69 44.10 13.94
N VAL A 16 17.02 44.00 12.79
CA VAL A 16 17.69 44.12 11.50
C VAL A 16 16.78 44.91 10.57
N LEU A 17 16.89 46.23 10.59
CA LEU A 17 16.71 47.16 9.46
C LEU A 17 16.81 48.60 9.98
N ASN A 18 17.92 48.94 10.64
CA ASN A 18 18.26 50.32 10.97
C ASN A 18 19.48 50.75 10.14
N PHE A 19 19.27 50.95 8.84
CA PHE A 19 20.15 51.73 7.98
C PHE A 19 19.33 52.88 7.40
N GLY A 20 19.56 54.10 7.91
CA GLY A 20 18.99 55.33 7.38
C GLY A 20 19.45 55.61 5.93
N PRO A 21 18.84 56.60 5.25
CA PRO A 21 18.98 57.98 5.67
C PRO A 21 17.63 58.71 5.74
N TYR A 22 17.66 60.02 5.96
CA TYR A 22 16.52 60.95 6.13
C TYR A 22 16.04 61.13 7.57
N ALA A 23 16.95 61.69 8.37
CA ALA A 23 16.55 62.65 9.38
C ALA A 23 15.99 63.91 8.69
N GLY A 24 14.73 64.25 8.99
CA GLY A 24 14.23 65.62 8.91
C GLY A 24 13.67 66.12 7.58
N GLU A 25 12.42 65.78 7.27
CA GLU A 25 11.53 66.69 6.54
C GLU A 25 10.14 66.68 7.20
N GLN A 26 9.75 67.82 7.79
CA GLN A 26 8.38 68.08 8.24
C GLN A 26 7.45 68.23 7.02
N CYS A 27 6.25 67.65 7.09
CA CYS A 27 5.19 67.84 6.09
C CYS A 27 4.80 69.33 5.96
N PRO A 28 4.76 69.92 4.75
CA PRO A 28 4.48 71.33 4.55
C PRO A 28 2.98 71.61 4.33
N ASP A 29 2.07 70.96 5.08
CA ASP A 29 0.65 71.34 4.98
C ASP A 29 -0.14 71.10 6.28
N SER A 30 -0.78 72.15 6.77
CA SER A 30 -1.46 72.23 8.06
C SER A 30 -2.92 71.74 8.02
N SER A 31 -3.23 70.77 7.16
CA SER A 31 -4.61 70.38 6.82
C SER A 31 -4.98 68.92 7.14
N CYS A 32 -4.14 68.14 7.82
CA CYS A 32 -4.47 66.78 8.24
C CYS A 32 -4.67 66.65 9.77
N PRO A 33 -5.90 66.75 10.29
CA PRO A 33 -6.17 66.44 11.69
C PRO A 33 -6.25 64.91 11.88
N GLY A 34 -5.18 64.32 12.44
CA GLY A 34 -5.22 62.96 12.99
C GLY A 34 -4.94 61.79 12.03
N GLY A 35 -4.49 62.05 10.81
CA GLY A 35 -4.15 61.00 9.84
C GLY A 35 -2.70 60.55 9.97
N VAL A 36 -2.47 59.29 10.34
CA VAL A 36 -1.15 58.64 10.26
C VAL A 36 -0.66 58.72 8.80
N CYS A 37 0.47 59.40 8.55
CA CYS A 37 1.12 59.39 7.24
C CYS A 37 1.64 57.98 6.93
N VAL A 38 0.89 57.21 6.14
CA VAL A 38 1.33 55.90 5.66
C VAL A 38 2.34 56.14 4.54
N ARG A 39 3.58 55.67 4.71
CA ARG A 39 4.57 55.65 3.62
C ARG A 39 4.00 54.86 2.45
N GLY A 40 3.92 55.51 1.28
CA GLY A 40 3.49 54.85 0.05
C GLY A 40 4.49 53.77 -0.35
N PHE A 41 4.01 52.56 -0.55
CA PHE A 41 4.82 51.44 -1.02
C PHE A 41 5.19 51.66 -2.48
N THR A 42 6.47 51.59 -2.83
CA THR A 42 6.90 51.78 -4.22
C THR A 42 6.64 50.51 -5.03
N LEU A 43 6.38 50.66 -6.33
CA LEU A 43 6.16 49.51 -7.23
C LEU A 43 7.37 48.57 -7.26
N ILE A 44 8.59 49.12 -7.10
CA ILE A 44 9.83 48.35 -7.05
C ILE A 44 9.91 47.50 -5.79
N GLU A 45 9.58 48.05 -4.61
CA GLU A 45 9.57 47.28 -3.35
C GLU A 45 8.61 46.09 -3.43
N LEU A 46 7.42 46.28 -4.02
CA LEU A 46 6.48 45.19 -4.25
C LEU A 46 7.01 44.14 -5.21
N LEU A 47 7.62 44.58 -6.30
CA LEU A 47 8.14 43.68 -7.33
C LEU A 47 9.28 42.81 -6.78
N VAL A 48 10.21 43.39 -6.02
CA VAL A 48 11.30 42.64 -5.38
C VAL A 48 10.73 41.59 -4.42
N VAL A 49 9.78 41.95 -3.55
CA VAL A 49 9.18 41.01 -2.58
C VAL A 49 8.47 39.85 -3.29
N VAL A 50 7.63 40.15 -4.28
CA VAL A 50 6.93 39.11 -5.05
C VAL A 50 7.92 38.23 -5.82
N SER A 51 9.00 38.80 -6.36
CA SER A 51 10.04 38.01 -7.05
C SER A 51 10.76 37.05 -6.11
N ILE A 52 11.10 37.47 -4.89
CA ILE A 52 11.73 36.62 -3.88
C ILE A 52 10.79 35.48 -3.47
N ILE A 53 9.52 35.80 -3.18
CA ILE A 53 8.50 34.77 -2.84
C ILE A 53 8.32 33.80 -4.01
N GLY A 54 8.29 34.29 -5.25
CA GLY A 54 8.20 33.46 -6.45
C GLY A 54 9.35 32.47 -6.58
N VAL A 55 10.59 32.89 -6.33
CA VAL A 55 11.77 32.01 -6.33
C VAL A 55 11.69 30.98 -5.20
N LEU A 56 11.33 31.40 -3.99
CA LEU A 56 11.21 30.50 -2.84
C LEU A 56 10.13 29.42 -3.07
N ILE A 57 8.96 29.81 -3.59
CA ILE A 57 7.88 28.86 -3.93
C ILE A 57 8.34 27.94 -5.07
N GLY A 58 8.99 28.49 -6.11
CA GLY A 58 9.49 27.72 -7.25
C GLY A 58 10.44 26.59 -6.84
N LEU A 59 11.27 26.82 -5.82
CA LEU A 59 12.17 25.81 -5.27
C LEU A 59 11.48 24.86 -4.28
N THR A 60 10.46 25.33 -3.55
CA THR A 60 9.82 24.55 -2.47
C THR A 60 8.79 23.55 -2.99
N VAL A 61 8.02 23.89 -4.02
CA VAL A 61 6.95 23.01 -4.54
C VAL A 61 7.44 21.62 -4.97
N PRO A 62 8.48 21.46 -5.82
CA PRO A 62 8.95 20.13 -6.22
C PRO A 62 9.48 19.33 -5.02
N ALA A 63 10.19 19.98 -4.09
CA ALA A 63 10.71 19.34 -2.88
C ALA A 63 9.58 18.81 -1.98
N VAL A 64 8.52 19.59 -1.76
CA VAL A 64 7.35 19.17 -0.96
C VAL A 64 6.64 17.98 -1.60
N GLN A 65 6.55 17.93 -2.93
CA GLN A 65 5.93 16.80 -3.63
C GLN A 65 6.74 15.51 -3.48
N MET A 66 8.06 15.58 -3.62
CA MET A 66 8.96 14.44 -3.37
C MET A 66 8.86 13.94 -1.93
N ALA A 67 8.85 14.84 -0.96
CA ALA A 67 8.70 14.50 0.46
C ALA A 67 7.36 13.81 0.74
N ARG A 68 6.26 14.30 0.14
CA ARG A 68 4.94 13.69 0.28
C ARG A 68 4.88 12.28 -0.31
N GLU A 69 5.51 12.04 -1.45
CA GLU A 69 5.56 10.69 -2.04
C GLU A 69 6.42 9.74 -1.21
N ALA A 70 7.56 10.20 -0.70
CA ALA A 70 8.38 9.42 0.24
C ALA A 70 7.60 9.04 1.51
N ALA A 71 6.82 9.98 2.07
CA ALA A 71 5.97 9.71 3.23
C ALA A 71 4.87 8.68 2.93
N ARG A 72 4.25 8.73 1.75
CA ARG A 72 3.26 7.72 1.33
C ARG A 72 3.86 6.33 1.20
N LYS A 73 5.06 6.22 0.59
CA LYS A 73 5.82 4.97 0.50
C LYS A 73 6.16 4.41 1.87
N ALA A 74 6.70 5.24 2.76
CA ALA A 74 7.04 4.84 4.12
C ALA A 74 5.80 4.36 4.90
N SER A 75 4.67 5.04 4.75
CA SER A 75 3.41 4.63 5.38
C SER A 75 2.86 3.32 4.79
N CYS A 76 2.96 3.10 3.47
CA CYS A 76 2.56 1.83 2.85
C CYS A 76 3.44 0.67 3.34
N LEU A 77 4.76 0.87 3.37
CA LEU A 77 5.71 -0.10 3.90
C LEU A 77 5.43 -0.43 5.36
N ASN A 78 5.10 0.58 6.18
CA ASN A 78 4.74 0.38 7.58
C ASN A 78 3.44 -0.43 7.74
N ASN A 79 2.41 -0.18 6.93
CA ASN A 79 1.19 -0.98 6.93
C ASN A 79 1.50 -2.46 6.64
N GLN A 80 2.29 -2.74 5.61
CA GLN A 80 2.71 -4.11 5.29
C GLN A 80 3.54 -4.74 6.42
N LYS A 81 4.42 -3.96 7.06
CA LYS A 81 5.18 -4.43 8.22
C LYS A 81 4.26 -4.78 9.39
N GLN A 82 3.24 -3.96 9.68
CA GLN A 82 2.26 -4.25 10.74
C GLN A 82 1.47 -5.52 10.44
N LEU A 83 1.03 -5.73 9.19
CA LEU A 83 0.39 -6.98 8.79
C LEU A 83 1.32 -8.17 8.97
N ALA A 84 2.57 -8.07 8.52
CA ALA A 84 3.57 -9.13 8.66
C ALA A 84 3.82 -9.51 10.13
N LEU A 85 3.94 -8.51 11.02
CA LEU A 85 4.07 -8.72 12.46
C LEU A 85 2.82 -9.39 13.06
N ALA A 86 1.62 -8.96 12.65
CA ALA A 86 0.37 -9.56 13.10
C ALA A 86 0.25 -11.03 12.72
N PHE A 87 0.70 -11.43 11.52
CA PHE A 87 0.77 -12.85 11.13
C PHE A 87 1.72 -13.65 12.02
N MET A 88 2.89 -13.09 12.37
CA MET A 88 3.83 -13.77 13.26
C MET A 88 3.28 -13.90 14.68
N GLU A 89 2.60 -12.88 15.17
CA GLU A 89 1.93 -12.92 16.48
C GLU A 89 0.82 -13.97 16.49
N TYR A 90 -0.04 -13.97 15.45
CA TYR A 90 -1.05 -15.00 15.26
C TYR A 90 -0.42 -16.40 15.28
N ALA A 91 0.63 -16.62 14.49
CA ALA A 91 1.32 -17.90 14.44
C ALA A 91 1.90 -18.30 15.81
N THR A 92 2.45 -17.35 16.56
CA THR A 92 2.99 -17.60 17.91
C THR A 92 1.89 -18.08 18.87
N VAL A 93 0.72 -17.46 18.83
CA VAL A 93 -0.43 -17.83 19.69
C VAL A 93 -1.08 -19.14 19.26
N HIS A 94 -1.05 -19.47 17.97
CA HIS A 94 -1.72 -20.65 17.39
C HIS A 94 -0.77 -21.82 17.09
N GLY A 95 0.34 -21.95 17.84
CA GLY A 95 1.23 -23.12 17.74
C GLY A 95 1.96 -23.25 16.39
N GLY A 96 2.23 -22.11 15.76
CA GLY A 96 2.88 -21.97 14.45
C GLY A 96 1.92 -21.91 13.27
N LEU A 97 0.61 -22.14 13.46
CA LEU A 97 -0.38 -22.14 12.38
C LEU A 97 -0.66 -20.72 11.88
N LEU A 98 -0.81 -20.59 10.56
CA LEU A 98 -1.25 -19.34 9.94
C LEU A 98 -2.78 -19.29 9.79
N PRO A 99 -3.37 -18.09 9.75
CA PRO A 99 -4.81 -17.97 9.53
C PRO A 99 -5.12 -18.42 8.09
N PRO A 100 -6.28 -19.07 7.86
CA PRO A 100 -6.66 -19.47 6.51
C PRO A 100 -6.87 -18.23 5.64
N SER A 101 -6.38 -18.26 4.39
CA SER A 101 -6.62 -17.17 3.42
C SER A 101 -8.10 -16.80 3.29
N TYR A 102 -8.96 -17.82 3.29
CA TYR A 102 -10.41 -17.69 3.26
C TYR A 102 -11.07 -18.93 3.85
N SER A 103 -12.08 -18.72 4.70
CA SER A 103 -12.92 -19.79 5.22
C SER A 103 -14.30 -19.75 4.58
N THR A 104 -14.89 -20.92 4.33
CA THR A 104 -16.27 -21.09 3.86
C THR A 104 -17.17 -21.86 4.82
N THR A 105 -16.59 -22.48 5.86
CA THR A 105 -17.29 -23.37 6.80
C THR A 105 -16.88 -23.03 8.24
N PRO A 106 -17.82 -22.79 9.17
CA PRO A 106 -19.27 -22.73 8.97
C PRO A 106 -19.72 -21.45 8.25
N VAL A 107 -18.93 -20.39 8.31
CA VAL A 107 -19.23 -19.06 7.74
C VAL A 107 -18.13 -18.59 6.81
N GLN A 108 -18.43 -17.57 6.01
CA GLN A 108 -17.49 -16.97 5.08
C GLN A 108 -16.81 -15.77 5.73
N ARG A 109 -15.48 -15.77 5.74
CA ARG A 109 -14.62 -14.67 6.19
C ARG A 109 -13.20 -14.86 5.67
N GLY A 110 -12.43 -13.78 5.55
CA GLY A 110 -11.01 -13.85 5.20
C GLY A 110 -10.07 -13.71 6.39
N TRP A 111 -8.79 -13.93 6.08
CA TRP A 111 -7.67 -13.86 7.02
C TRP A 111 -7.61 -12.56 7.84
N ALA A 112 -8.08 -11.44 7.28
CA ALA A 112 -7.98 -10.13 7.93
C ALA A 112 -8.75 -10.07 9.26
N ILE A 113 -9.86 -10.80 9.39
CA ILE A 113 -10.66 -10.85 10.63
C ILE A 113 -9.86 -11.50 11.76
N ASP A 114 -9.19 -12.60 11.46
CA ASP A 114 -8.39 -13.36 12.43
C ASP A 114 -7.14 -12.57 12.90
N LEU A 115 -6.70 -11.57 12.11
CA LEU A 115 -5.57 -10.70 12.47
C LEU A 115 -5.93 -9.45 13.28
N LEU A 116 -7.21 -9.07 13.37
CA LEU A 116 -7.58 -7.81 14.04
C LEU A 116 -7.14 -7.72 15.51
N PRO A 117 -7.20 -8.80 16.32
CA PRO A 117 -6.67 -8.77 17.68
C PRO A 117 -5.17 -8.46 17.73
N HIS A 118 -4.43 -8.90 16.71
CA HIS A 118 -2.98 -8.72 16.58
C HIS A 118 -2.59 -7.38 15.90
N LEU A 119 -3.58 -6.55 15.57
CA LEU A 119 -3.40 -5.23 14.94
C LEU A 119 -3.87 -4.07 15.84
N ASP A 120 -4.11 -4.33 17.12
CA ASP A 120 -4.75 -3.40 18.07
C ASP A 120 -6.10 -2.84 17.53
N ALA A 121 -6.77 -3.62 16.68
CA ALA A 121 -7.95 -3.21 15.94
C ALA A 121 -9.24 -3.90 16.43
N GLU A 122 -9.23 -4.47 17.63
CA GLU A 122 -10.37 -5.21 18.21
C GLU A 122 -11.68 -4.41 18.24
N ASN A 123 -11.58 -3.09 18.45
CA ASN A 123 -12.73 -2.19 18.44
C ASN A 123 -13.50 -2.17 17.10
N PHE A 124 -12.85 -2.55 15.99
CA PHE A 124 -13.51 -2.63 14.69
C PHE A 124 -14.53 -3.77 14.61
N VAL A 125 -14.32 -4.84 15.38
CA VAL A 125 -15.12 -6.08 15.37
C VAL A 125 -15.74 -6.43 16.71
N LYS A 126 -15.81 -5.49 17.66
CA LYS A 126 -16.43 -5.72 18.98
C LYS A 126 -17.83 -6.35 18.92
N ASP A 127 -18.63 -5.96 17.94
CA ASP A 127 -20.01 -6.45 17.75
C ASP A 127 -20.09 -7.53 16.64
N TRP A 128 -18.96 -8.12 16.25
CA TRP A 128 -18.91 -9.13 15.19
C TRP A 128 -19.66 -10.39 15.59
N THR A 129 -20.49 -10.88 14.69
CA THR A 129 -21.27 -12.11 14.88
C THR A 129 -20.52 -13.26 14.23
N GLU A 130 -19.88 -14.10 15.06
CA GLU A 130 -19.06 -15.25 14.60
C GLU A 130 -19.86 -16.28 13.78
N ASP A 131 -21.15 -16.47 14.09
CA ASP A 131 -22.03 -17.42 13.41
C ASP A 131 -22.69 -16.87 12.13
N ALA A 132 -22.30 -15.67 11.68
CA ALA A 132 -22.80 -15.06 10.45
C ALA A 132 -21.67 -14.83 9.43
N HIS A 133 -22.01 -14.92 8.14
CA HIS A 133 -21.06 -14.55 7.09
C HIS A 133 -20.65 -13.07 7.20
N TYR A 134 -19.48 -12.70 6.67
CA TYR A 134 -19.01 -11.30 6.68
C TYR A 134 -20.00 -10.31 6.05
N PHE A 135 -20.88 -10.80 5.18
CA PHE A 135 -21.88 -10.01 4.45
C PHE A 135 -23.30 -10.07 5.03
N GLU A 136 -23.49 -10.67 6.20
CA GLU A 136 -24.81 -10.84 6.81
C GLU A 136 -24.95 -10.08 8.13
N GLY A 137 -26.20 -9.76 8.47
CA GLY A 137 -26.57 -9.19 9.76
C GLY A 137 -25.74 -7.97 10.14
N ASN A 138 -25.19 -7.98 11.36
CA ASN A 138 -24.37 -6.90 11.88
C ASN A 138 -23.03 -6.77 11.12
N ASN A 139 -22.46 -7.88 10.64
CA ASN A 139 -21.15 -7.92 10.00
C ASN A 139 -21.13 -7.00 8.76
N GLN A 140 -22.21 -6.99 7.97
CA GLN A 140 -22.34 -6.11 6.80
C GLN A 140 -22.20 -4.61 7.13
N TYR A 141 -22.58 -4.19 8.34
CA TYR A 141 -22.38 -2.80 8.79
C TYR A 141 -20.94 -2.55 9.24
N LEU A 142 -20.31 -3.54 9.87
CA LEU A 142 -18.93 -3.48 10.35
C LEU A 142 -17.93 -3.41 9.19
N ILE A 143 -18.15 -4.17 8.11
CA ILE A 143 -17.23 -4.20 6.97
C ILE A 143 -17.13 -2.87 6.21
N LYS A 144 -18.08 -1.95 6.40
CA LYS A 144 -18.03 -0.59 5.80
C LYS A 144 -17.05 0.34 6.48
N ARG A 145 -16.57 0.00 7.67
CA ARG A 145 -15.58 0.81 8.40
C ARG A 145 -14.24 0.78 7.65
N HIS A 146 -13.64 1.95 7.43
CA HIS A 146 -12.34 2.06 6.79
C HIS A 146 -11.21 1.81 7.80
N MET A 147 -10.32 0.89 7.47
CA MET A 147 -9.10 0.65 8.23
C MET A 147 -7.89 1.15 7.44
N GLY A 148 -7.16 2.10 8.01
CA GLY A 148 -5.97 2.67 7.37
C GLY A 148 -4.84 1.66 7.19
N SER A 149 -4.77 0.64 8.06
CA SER A 149 -3.81 -0.47 7.99
C SER A 149 -4.03 -1.39 6.79
N PHE A 150 -5.24 -1.41 6.21
CA PHE A 150 -5.56 -2.23 5.03
C PHE A 150 -5.57 -1.44 3.71
N LEU A 151 -5.25 -0.14 3.74
CA LEU A 151 -5.35 0.75 2.58
C LEU A 151 -3.98 1.35 2.25
N CYS A 152 -3.63 1.35 0.97
CA CYS A 152 -2.39 1.96 0.51
C CYS A 152 -2.55 3.49 0.46
N PRO A 153 -1.66 4.27 1.10
CA PRO A 153 -1.68 5.73 1.05
C PRO A 153 -1.42 6.31 -0.34
N SER A 154 -0.88 5.55 -1.29
CA SER A 154 -0.65 6.00 -2.68
C SER A 154 -1.82 5.72 -3.62
N THR A 155 -2.85 4.97 -3.18
CA THR A 155 -4.04 4.73 -4.00
C THR A 155 -4.80 6.05 -4.27
N PRO A 156 -5.19 6.37 -5.52
CA PRO A 156 -5.93 7.60 -5.86
C PRO A 156 -7.25 7.77 -5.10
N ASN A 157 -7.95 6.67 -4.83
CA ASN A 157 -9.18 6.65 -4.04
C ASN A 157 -9.01 5.73 -2.81
N LYS A 158 -8.49 6.29 -1.71
CA LYS A 158 -8.10 5.51 -0.52
C LYS A 158 -9.31 4.96 0.22
N LYS A 159 -10.20 5.84 0.67
CA LYS A 159 -11.37 5.50 1.49
C LYS A 159 -12.58 5.19 0.60
N ARG A 160 -12.47 4.08 -0.13
CA ARG A 160 -13.52 3.66 -1.07
C ARG A 160 -14.33 2.51 -0.51
N LEU A 161 -15.64 2.61 -0.72
CA LEU A 161 -16.56 1.50 -0.53
C LEU A 161 -16.70 0.76 -1.86
N ILE A 162 -16.57 -0.54 -1.80
CA ILE A 162 -16.76 -1.42 -2.95
C ILE A 162 -18.15 -1.99 -2.85
N GLN A 163 -18.98 -1.66 -3.83
CA GLN A 163 -20.23 -2.36 -4.05
C GLN A 163 -19.96 -3.53 -4.97
N ALA A 164 -20.32 -4.73 -4.55
CA ALA A 164 -20.15 -5.93 -5.37
C ALA A 164 -21.42 -6.77 -5.34
N LYS A 165 -21.65 -7.48 -6.44
CA LYS A 165 -22.64 -8.55 -6.49
C LYS A 165 -21.90 -9.87 -6.58
N PHE A 166 -22.32 -10.83 -5.78
CA PHE A 166 -21.83 -12.20 -5.89
C PHE A 166 -23.01 -13.17 -5.75
N ASP A 167 -22.85 -14.34 -6.33
CA ASP A 167 -23.80 -15.42 -6.20
C ASP A 167 -23.26 -16.45 -5.20
N LEU A 168 -23.95 -16.60 -4.08
CA LEU A 168 -23.75 -17.72 -3.17
C LEU A 168 -25.03 -18.52 -3.13
N THR A 169 -24.92 -19.85 -3.23
CA THR A 169 -26.08 -20.76 -3.13
C THR A 169 -27.21 -20.45 -4.14
N GLY A 170 -26.85 -19.97 -5.34
CA GLY A 170 -27.82 -19.61 -6.38
C GLY A 170 -28.65 -18.36 -6.10
N LYS A 171 -28.32 -17.58 -5.07
CA LYS A 171 -28.94 -16.27 -4.77
C LYS A 171 -27.93 -15.15 -4.95
N SER A 172 -28.27 -14.20 -5.81
CA SER A 172 -27.47 -12.99 -5.99
C SER A 172 -27.64 -12.07 -4.79
N ARG A 173 -26.53 -11.71 -4.15
CA ARG A 173 -26.49 -10.77 -3.03
C ARG A 173 -25.68 -9.55 -3.43
N SER A 174 -26.18 -8.38 -3.01
CA SER A 174 -25.44 -7.12 -3.12
C SER A 174 -24.76 -6.86 -1.79
N ILE A 175 -23.46 -6.58 -1.85
CA ILE A 175 -22.66 -6.22 -0.69
C ILE A 175 -21.98 -4.88 -0.89
N GLU A 176 -21.68 -4.22 0.21
CA GLU A 176 -20.94 -2.97 0.24
C GLU A 176 -20.03 -3.00 1.46
N GLY A 177 -18.73 -2.83 1.25
CA GLY A 177 -17.74 -2.78 2.32
C GLY A 177 -16.52 -1.96 1.93
N SER A 178 -15.66 -1.67 2.90
CA SER A 178 -14.40 -0.98 2.67
C SER A 178 -13.43 -1.88 1.91
N ALA A 179 -12.68 -1.27 0.99
CA ALA A 179 -11.62 -1.96 0.28
C ALA A 179 -10.48 -2.41 1.20
N SER A 180 -9.76 -3.45 0.76
CA SER A 180 -8.37 -3.73 1.10
C SER A 180 -7.52 -3.48 -0.14
N ASP A 181 -6.34 -2.91 0.04
CA ASP A 181 -5.28 -2.81 -0.97
C ASP A 181 -4.18 -3.86 -0.75
N TYR A 182 -4.32 -4.74 0.26
CA TYR A 182 -3.37 -5.80 0.57
C TYR A 182 -4.04 -7.17 0.43
N PHE A 183 -3.41 -8.04 -0.36
CA PHE A 183 -3.96 -9.31 -0.82
C PHE A 183 -2.97 -10.43 -0.63
N VAL A 184 -3.53 -11.61 -0.39
CA VAL A 184 -2.80 -12.86 -0.47
C VAL A 184 -2.91 -13.35 -1.90
N HIS A 185 -1.78 -13.58 -2.56
CA HIS A 185 -1.80 -14.15 -3.90
C HIS A 185 -1.66 -15.65 -3.76
N SER A 186 -2.64 -16.37 -4.31
CA SER A 186 -2.51 -17.81 -4.50
C SER A 186 -1.80 -18.03 -5.84
N GLY A 187 -0.78 -18.89 -5.85
CA GLY A 187 -0.01 -19.29 -7.04
C GLY A 187 -0.81 -20.14 -8.04
N GLY A 188 -2.11 -19.89 -8.18
CA GLY A 188 -3.05 -20.76 -8.89
C GLY A 188 -2.52 -21.26 -10.23
N VAL A 189 -2.57 -22.58 -10.42
CA VAL A 189 -2.60 -23.24 -11.73
C VAL A 189 -3.75 -24.26 -11.69
N PRO A 190 -4.61 -24.26 -12.72
CA PRO A 190 -4.70 -25.47 -13.52
C PRO A 190 -4.42 -25.11 -14.98
N VAL A 191 -3.27 -25.54 -15.51
CA VAL A 191 -2.93 -25.42 -16.93
C VAL A 191 -2.10 -26.66 -17.24
N SER A 192 -2.71 -27.55 -17.99
CA SER A 192 -2.21 -28.83 -18.49
C SER A 192 -1.05 -28.69 -19.49
N GLU A 193 -0.09 -27.81 -19.25
CA GLU A 193 0.93 -27.43 -20.25
C GLU A 193 2.38 -27.47 -19.74
N TYR A 194 2.62 -27.79 -18.45
CA TYR A 194 3.96 -27.82 -17.86
C TYR A 194 4.41 -29.16 -17.25
N GLY A 195 3.61 -30.23 -17.35
CA GLY A 195 4.04 -31.59 -16.96
C GLY A 195 4.37 -31.80 -15.46
N ARG A 196 4.37 -30.74 -14.64
CA ARG A 196 4.28 -30.80 -13.17
C ARG A 196 2.83 -30.52 -12.76
N THR A 197 2.25 -31.44 -11.99
CA THR A 197 0.90 -31.36 -11.43
C THR A 197 0.82 -30.54 -10.15
N ASP A 198 1.91 -29.90 -9.75
CA ASP A 198 2.03 -29.30 -8.44
C ASP A 198 1.58 -27.84 -8.52
N VAL A 199 0.44 -27.60 -7.86
CA VAL A 199 -0.13 -26.29 -7.59
C VAL A 199 0.92 -25.47 -6.86
N TYR A 200 1.34 -24.33 -7.40
CA TYR A 200 2.11 -23.39 -6.58
C TYR A 200 1.19 -22.94 -5.45
N GLY A 201 1.52 -23.32 -4.22
CA GLY A 201 0.67 -23.19 -3.06
C GLY A 201 0.23 -21.76 -2.75
N ASN A 202 -0.70 -21.61 -1.81
CA ASN A 202 -1.05 -20.33 -1.21
C ASN A 202 -0.26 -20.16 0.11
N PRO A 203 0.37 -19.00 0.38
CA PRO A 203 1.15 -18.79 1.59
C PRO A 203 0.34 -18.95 2.89
N LEU A 204 -0.99 -18.81 2.80
CA LEU A 204 -1.97 -19.01 3.87
C LEU A 204 -2.86 -20.24 3.63
N GLU A 205 -2.27 -21.32 3.14
CA GLU A 205 -2.91 -22.63 3.07
C GLU A 205 -3.35 -23.12 4.45
N VAL A 206 -4.52 -23.77 4.48
CA VAL A 206 -5.12 -24.28 5.71
C VAL A 206 -4.22 -25.35 6.32
N ASN A 207 -4.04 -25.31 7.65
CA ASN A 207 -3.22 -26.23 8.44
C ASN A 207 -1.71 -26.19 8.15
N LYS A 208 -1.22 -25.17 7.45
CA LYS A 208 0.22 -24.93 7.28
C LYS A 208 0.79 -24.08 8.41
N ARG A 209 2.03 -24.38 8.78
CA ARG A 209 2.80 -23.71 9.83
C ARG A 209 3.85 -22.79 9.25
N LEU A 210 4.02 -21.63 9.87
CA LEU A 210 4.90 -20.55 9.41
C LEU A 210 6.31 -21.01 9.05
N SER A 211 7.00 -21.72 9.96
CA SER A 211 8.42 -22.10 9.80
C SER A 211 8.66 -23.54 9.36
N ALA A 212 7.75 -24.47 9.65
CA ALA A 212 7.93 -25.87 9.31
C ALA A 212 7.59 -26.17 7.85
N ASP A 213 6.64 -25.42 7.28
CA ASP A 213 6.15 -25.61 5.92
C ASP A 213 6.59 -24.47 4.99
N ALA A 214 7.72 -23.80 5.26
CA ALA A 214 8.32 -22.79 4.36
C ALA A 214 9.72 -23.25 3.98
N GLU A 215 9.82 -24.13 2.97
CA GLU A 215 11.05 -24.83 2.62
C GLU A 215 12.09 -23.92 1.94
N ASP A 216 11.64 -22.87 1.25
CA ASP A 216 12.43 -21.77 0.67
C ASP A 216 12.95 -20.77 1.71
N GLY A 217 12.41 -20.85 2.93
CA GLY A 217 12.77 -20.04 4.08
C GLY A 217 11.87 -18.80 4.23
N VAL A 218 11.43 -18.57 5.47
CA VAL A 218 10.48 -17.50 5.86
C VAL A 218 10.88 -16.07 5.44
N SER A 219 12.16 -15.82 5.17
CA SER A 219 12.66 -14.50 4.74
C SER A 219 12.57 -14.25 3.24
N GLN A 220 12.27 -15.28 2.45
CA GLN A 220 12.11 -15.24 0.98
C GLN A 220 10.64 -15.42 0.57
N THR A 221 9.83 -16.05 1.43
CA THR A 221 8.41 -16.22 1.20
C THR A 221 7.58 -14.99 1.53
N ILE A 222 6.80 -14.54 0.57
CA ILE A 222 5.83 -13.46 0.68
C ILE A 222 4.52 -14.00 1.28
N ILE A 223 3.96 -13.29 2.25
CA ILE A 223 2.67 -13.62 2.86
C ILE A 223 1.53 -12.76 2.33
N VAL A 224 1.77 -11.47 2.13
CA VAL A 224 0.79 -10.49 1.66
C VAL A 224 1.46 -9.50 0.72
N ASN A 225 0.77 -9.15 -0.36
CA ASN A 225 1.23 -8.22 -1.39
C ASN A 225 0.30 -7.04 -1.51
N GLU A 226 0.80 -5.98 -2.12
CA GLU A 226 -0.02 -4.87 -2.56
C GLU A 226 -0.77 -5.22 -3.84
N GLN A 227 -2.09 -5.02 -3.82
CA GLN A 227 -2.96 -5.05 -4.99
C GLN A 227 -3.95 -3.89 -4.85
N ALA A 228 -3.45 -2.70 -5.15
CA ALA A 228 -4.13 -1.45 -4.85
C ALA A 228 -5.15 -1.04 -5.93
N GLY A 229 -6.17 -0.28 -5.51
CA GLY A 229 -7.05 0.47 -6.42
C GLY A 229 -8.29 -0.24 -6.96
N ARG A 230 -8.51 -1.52 -6.61
CA ARG A 230 -9.77 -2.25 -6.92
C ARG A 230 -10.98 -1.57 -6.29
N PRO A 231 -12.11 -1.30 -6.98
CA PRO A 231 -12.62 -2.07 -8.10
C PRO A 231 -12.26 -1.50 -9.46
N ASP A 232 -11.59 -0.34 -9.51
CA ASP A 232 -11.09 0.19 -10.76
C ASP A 232 -10.00 -0.73 -11.31
N LEU A 233 -10.07 -1.03 -12.60
CA LEU A 233 -9.03 -1.77 -13.30
C LEU A 233 -7.96 -0.78 -13.71
N TRP A 234 -6.75 -1.02 -13.24
CA TRP A 234 -5.58 -0.21 -13.57
C TRP A 234 -4.57 -1.06 -14.32
N LYS A 235 -4.11 -0.55 -15.46
CA LYS A 235 -2.96 -1.09 -16.18
C LYS A 235 -1.92 -0.01 -16.40
N GLU A 236 -0.65 -0.31 -16.11
CA GLU A 236 0.48 0.62 -16.29
C GLU A 236 0.20 2.03 -15.73
N GLN A 237 -0.29 2.10 -14.48
CA GLN A 237 -0.67 3.35 -13.80
C GLN A 237 -1.81 4.15 -14.45
N LYS A 238 -2.55 3.58 -15.40
CA LYS A 238 -3.72 4.20 -16.04
C LYS A 238 -4.98 3.41 -15.70
N LYS A 239 -6.05 4.15 -15.37
CA LYS A 239 -7.37 3.57 -15.19
C LYS A 239 -7.95 3.21 -16.55
N GLU A 240 -8.27 1.93 -16.76
CA GLU A 240 -8.92 1.45 -17.99
C GLU A 240 -10.43 1.41 -17.84
N SER A 241 -10.92 0.84 -16.75
CA SER A 241 -12.35 0.63 -16.52
C SER A 241 -12.66 0.49 -15.03
N THR A 242 -13.94 0.34 -14.69
CA THR A 242 -14.39 -0.02 -13.34
C THR A 242 -14.98 -1.43 -13.38
N GLN A 243 -14.33 -2.39 -12.71
CA GLN A 243 -14.72 -3.79 -12.72
C GLN A 243 -15.39 -4.16 -11.41
N VAL A 244 -16.72 -4.32 -11.47
CA VAL A 244 -17.54 -4.67 -10.31
C VAL A 244 -17.63 -6.19 -10.13
N ALA A 245 -17.41 -6.95 -11.21
CA ALA A 245 -17.33 -8.40 -11.17
C ALA A 245 -16.13 -8.84 -10.31
N GLN A 246 -16.38 -9.75 -9.36
CA GLN A 246 -15.38 -10.24 -8.39
C GLN A 246 -14.83 -9.21 -7.39
N ALA A 247 -15.33 -7.96 -7.40
CA ALA A 247 -14.87 -6.91 -6.50
C ALA A 247 -15.14 -7.23 -5.01
N PHE A 248 -16.00 -8.20 -4.72
CA PHE A 248 -16.22 -8.72 -3.36
C PHE A 248 -14.95 -9.30 -2.72
N ARG A 249 -14.00 -9.78 -3.54
CA ARG A 249 -12.68 -10.24 -3.08
C ARG A 249 -11.87 -9.08 -2.52
N SER A 250 -12.11 -7.86 -2.99
CA SER A 250 -11.34 -6.68 -2.57
C SER A 250 -11.84 -6.05 -1.27
N LEU A 251 -12.79 -6.68 -0.57
CA LEU A 251 -13.24 -6.23 0.75
C LEU A 251 -12.28 -6.76 1.82
N TRP A 252 -11.94 -5.92 2.79
CA TRP A 252 -11.00 -6.30 3.85
C TRP A 252 -11.47 -7.53 4.65
N ALA A 253 -12.75 -7.59 5.01
CA ALA A 253 -13.34 -8.70 5.76
C ALA A 253 -13.78 -9.88 4.87
N GLY A 254 -13.79 -9.65 3.55
CA GLY A 254 -14.11 -10.65 2.55
C GLY A 254 -12.92 -11.57 2.33
N ALA A 255 -12.66 -11.92 1.07
CA ALA A 255 -11.52 -12.76 0.71
C ALA A 255 -10.54 -11.96 -0.16
N PRO A 256 -9.68 -11.08 0.41
CA PRO A 256 -8.61 -10.42 -0.32
C PRO A 256 -7.53 -11.43 -0.67
N VAL A 257 -7.92 -12.30 -1.59
CA VAL A 257 -7.18 -13.42 -2.14
C VAL A 257 -7.46 -13.41 -3.63
N THR A 258 -6.40 -13.37 -4.44
CA THR A 258 -6.52 -13.46 -5.89
C THR A 258 -5.63 -14.56 -6.43
N GLN A 259 -6.04 -15.12 -7.56
CA GLN A 259 -5.18 -15.96 -8.38
C GLN A 259 -4.53 -15.07 -9.45
N ILE A 260 -3.25 -15.29 -9.73
CA ILE A 260 -2.58 -14.57 -10.81
C ILE A 260 -3.12 -15.06 -12.16
N PRO A 261 -3.73 -14.19 -12.99
CA PRO A 261 -4.23 -14.59 -14.31
C PRO A 261 -3.14 -15.11 -15.24
N ALA A 262 -3.53 -16.00 -16.18
CA ALA A 262 -2.63 -16.56 -17.19
C ALA A 262 -1.83 -15.52 -17.97
N PHE A 263 -2.51 -14.47 -18.46
CA PHE A 263 -1.88 -13.42 -19.25
C PHE A 263 -0.80 -12.61 -18.50
N LEU A 264 -0.83 -12.60 -17.17
CA LEU A 264 0.25 -12.00 -16.38
C LEU A 264 1.44 -12.95 -16.30
N ARG A 265 1.19 -14.25 -16.07
CA ARG A 265 2.25 -15.27 -15.93
C ARG A 265 3.12 -15.42 -17.17
N GLU A 266 2.59 -15.10 -18.35
CA GLU A 266 3.31 -15.15 -19.63
C GLU A 266 4.25 -13.95 -19.87
N ARG A 267 4.26 -12.95 -18.98
CA ARG A 267 5.10 -11.76 -19.11
C ARG A 267 6.41 -11.91 -18.36
N ASP A 268 7.45 -11.21 -18.82
CA ASP A 268 8.74 -11.15 -18.13
C ASP A 268 8.68 -10.38 -16.80
N ASN A 269 7.84 -9.33 -16.73
CA ASN A 269 7.62 -8.53 -15.54
C ASN A 269 6.12 -8.26 -15.33
N ILE A 270 5.61 -8.57 -14.13
CA ILE A 270 4.19 -8.41 -13.77
C ILE A 270 3.90 -7.32 -12.74
N ILE A 271 4.93 -6.88 -12.00
CA ILE A 271 4.77 -5.86 -10.96
C ILE A 271 4.32 -4.54 -11.59
N ASN A 272 3.22 -3.98 -11.08
CA ASN A 272 2.60 -2.73 -11.54
C ASN A 272 2.09 -2.75 -12.99
N TYR A 273 2.00 -3.93 -13.62
CA TYR A 273 1.43 -4.05 -14.95
C TYR A 273 -0.09 -3.98 -14.92
N SER A 274 -0.76 -4.80 -14.08
CA SER A 274 -2.21 -4.77 -13.87
C SER A 274 -2.55 -5.04 -12.41
N ASN A 275 -3.56 -4.34 -11.86
CA ASN A 275 -4.06 -4.59 -10.51
C ASN A 275 -4.97 -5.82 -10.37
N GLU A 276 -4.94 -6.70 -11.38
CA GLU A 276 -5.40 -8.08 -11.31
C GLU A 276 -4.36 -9.04 -10.69
N GLY A 277 -3.11 -8.59 -10.59
CA GLY A 277 -2.04 -9.26 -9.86
C GLY A 277 -1.34 -8.28 -8.92
N PHE A 278 -0.01 -8.35 -8.91
CA PHE A 278 0.87 -7.54 -8.06
C PHE A 278 0.91 -6.08 -8.50
N TYR A 279 0.36 -5.18 -7.68
CA TYR A 279 0.17 -3.79 -8.08
C TYR A 279 0.15 -2.80 -6.93
N GLY A 280 1.06 -1.85 -6.98
CA GLY A 280 1.08 -0.64 -6.16
C GLY A 280 1.11 0.62 -7.00
N PHE A 281 0.77 1.75 -6.38
CA PHE A 281 0.85 3.08 -7.00
C PHE A 281 2.23 3.73 -6.82
N HIS A 282 3.27 2.91 -6.68
CA HIS A 282 4.65 3.35 -6.50
C HIS A 282 5.44 3.10 -7.78
N THR A 283 6.10 4.13 -8.32
CA THR A 283 6.81 4.02 -9.61
C THR A 283 7.94 2.99 -9.64
N ALA A 284 8.54 2.70 -8.49
CA ALA A 284 9.67 1.78 -8.38
C ALA A 284 9.25 0.32 -8.19
N GLY A 285 8.01 0.03 -7.82
CA GLY A 285 7.61 -1.33 -7.45
C GLY A 285 6.32 -1.41 -6.63
N MET A 286 6.18 -2.50 -5.89
CA MET A 286 5.10 -2.71 -4.91
C MET A 286 5.71 -3.12 -3.56
N HIS A 287 5.02 -2.81 -2.47
CA HIS A 287 5.44 -3.32 -1.16
C HIS A 287 4.83 -4.69 -0.87
N SER A 288 5.66 -5.62 -0.38
CA SER A 288 5.24 -6.96 0.05
C SER A 288 5.71 -7.25 1.47
N ALA A 289 4.86 -7.95 2.22
CA ALA A 289 5.12 -8.49 3.53
C ALA A 289 5.64 -9.92 3.41
N PHE A 290 6.60 -10.29 4.24
CA PHE A 290 7.26 -11.59 4.27
C PHE A 290 6.91 -12.39 5.54
N MET A 291 7.11 -13.70 5.48
CA MET A 291 6.84 -14.61 6.59
C MET A 291 7.77 -14.41 7.80
N ASP A 292 8.94 -13.80 7.62
CA ASP A 292 9.84 -13.36 8.69
C ASP A 292 9.37 -12.07 9.39
N GLY A 293 8.18 -11.59 9.02
CA GLY A 293 7.62 -10.36 9.54
C GLY A 293 8.24 -9.11 8.93
N SER A 294 9.17 -9.20 7.98
CA SER A 294 9.73 -8.04 7.28
C SER A 294 8.79 -7.56 6.17
N ALA A 295 8.99 -6.32 5.73
CA ALA A 295 8.32 -5.78 4.55
C ALA A 295 9.37 -5.14 3.64
N ARG A 296 9.27 -5.37 2.33
CA ARG A 296 10.27 -4.91 1.35
C ARG A 296 9.57 -4.42 0.09
N LEU A 297 10.26 -3.56 -0.66
CA LEU A 297 9.83 -3.17 -2.00
C LEU A 297 10.29 -4.22 -3.00
N ILE A 298 9.37 -4.78 -3.78
CA ILE A 298 9.67 -5.60 -4.94
C ILE A 298 9.69 -4.70 -6.17
N SER A 299 10.82 -4.69 -6.88
CA SER A 299 11.05 -3.83 -8.04
C SER A 299 10.11 -4.15 -9.20
N THR A 300 9.75 -3.13 -9.99
CA THR A 300 9.06 -3.34 -11.29
C THR A 300 9.88 -4.18 -12.27
N ARG A 301 11.20 -4.28 -12.07
CA ARG A 301 12.12 -5.09 -12.87
C ARG A 301 12.24 -6.54 -12.42
N ALA A 302 11.60 -6.91 -11.31
CA ALA A 302 11.65 -8.28 -10.82
C ALA A 302 11.03 -9.23 -11.85
N LEU A 303 11.73 -10.32 -12.16
CA LEU A 303 11.27 -11.30 -13.13
C LEU A 303 10.04 -12.03 -12.59
N THR A 304 9.06 -12.27 -13.46
CA THR A 304 7.78 -12.88 -13.10
C THR A 304 7.95 -14.21 -12.40
N TYR A 305 8.85 -15.08 -12.88
CA TYR A 305 9.07 -16.38 -12.25
C TYR A 305 9.57 -16.25 -10.80
N ILE A 306 10.41 -15.24 -10.50
CA ILE A 306 10.91 -14.96 -9.16
C ILE A 306 9.74 -14.53 -8.27
N VAL A 307 8.94 -13.58 -8.73
CA VAL A 307 7.81 -13.07 -7.94
C VAL A 307 6.80 -14.18 -7.66
N LEU A 308 6.53 -15.04 -8.65
CA LEU A 308 5.64 -16.19 -8.47
C LEU A 308 6.22 -17.18 -7.47
N ALA A 309 7.52 -17.48 -7.57
CA ALA A 309 8.21 -18.37 -6.65
C ALA A 309 8.15 -17.88 -5.19
N MET A 310 8.40 -16.60 -4.98
CA MET A 310 8.30 -15.98 -3.66
C MET A 310 6.88 -16.04 -3.06
N ASN A 311 5.83 -16.33 -3.85
CA ASN A 311 4.47 -16.48 -3.36
C ASN A 311 4.06 -17.93 -3.07
N THR A 312 5.01 -18.88 -3.11
CA THR A 312 4.79 -20.29 -2.80
C THR A 312 5.59 -20.68 -1.56
N ARG A 313 5.28 -21.83 -0.95
CA ARG A 313 5.98 -22.34 0.23
C ARG A 313 6.73 -23.65 -0.01
N ASP A 314 6.61 -24.19 -1.21
CA ASP A 314 6.78 -25.61 -1.52
C ASP A 314 8.25 -26.02 -1.74
N GLY A 315 9.20 -25.09 -1.58
CA GLY A 315 10.62 -25.38 -1.74
C GLY A 315 11.03 -25.58 -3.21
N GLU A 316 12.34 -25.74 -3.43
CA GLU A 316 13.01 -25.88 -4.75
C GLU A 316 13.05 -24.63 -5.66
N GLU A 317 12.32 -23.58 -5.33
CA GLU A 317 12.37 -22.29 -6.04
C GLU A 317 13.46 -21.38 -5.46
N ASN A 318 14.72 -21.81 -5.51
CA ASN A 318 15.83 -21.05 -4.91
C ASN A 318 16.06 -19.71 -5.66
N VAL A 319 15.44 -18.64 -5.17
CA VAL A 319 15.71 -17.25 -5.58
C VAL A 319 16.94 -16.77 -4.81
N ARG A 320 18.04 -16.43 -5.50
CA ARG A 320 19.18 -15.77 -4.86
C ARG A 320 18.91 -14.28 -4.72
N VAL A 321 19.45 -13.67 -3.66
CA VAL A 321 19.34 -12.21 -3.42
C VAL A 321 19.94 -11.40 -4.58
N ASP A 322 20.93 -11.95 -5.29
CA ASP A 322 21.52 -11.34 -6.47
C ASP A 322 20.52 -11.26 -7.64
N ASP A 323 19.57 -12.20 -7.73
CA ASP A 323 18.50 -12.23 -8.75
C ASP A 323 17.47 -11.10 -8.52
N LEU A 324 17.40 -10.56 -7.30
CA LEU A 324 16.55 -9.41 -6.94
C LEU A 324 17.16 -8.06 -7.35
N GLN A 325 18.46 -8.02 -7.68
CA GLN A 325 19.21 -6.80 -8.02
C GLN A 325 19.89 -6.84 -9.40
N MET A 326 19.64 -7.85 -10.23
CA MET A 326 20.29 -7.98 -11.53
C MET A 326 19.82 -6.90 -12.53
N ASP A 327 20.63 -5.84 -12.65
CA ASP A 327 20.60 -4.86 -13.75
C ASP A 327 21.31 -5.37 -15.03
N ARG A 328 21.73 -6.65 -15.07
CA ARG A 328 22.31 -7.28 -16.26
C ARG A 328 21.80 -8.71 -16.40
N TYR A 329 21.21 -8.98 -17.57
CA TYR A 329 21.04 -10.31 -18.14
C TYR A 329 22.37 -11.05 -18.05
N ASP A 330 22.45 -12.05 -17.18
CA ASP A 330 23.50 -13.07 -17.25
C ASP A 330 22.90 -14.28 -17.97
N GLU A 331 23.21 -14.39 -19.26
CA GLU A 331 22.82 -15.50 -20.14
C GLU A 331 23.38 -16.85 -19.66
N SER A 332 24.22 -16.89 -18.62
CA SER A 332 24.81 -18.14 -18.11
C SER A 332 23.85 -19.03 -17.29
N PHE A 333 22.65 -18.56 -16.94
CA PHE A 333 21.56 -19.43 -16.46
C PHE A 333 20.91 -20.24 -17.60
N ILE A 334 21.24 -19.91 -18.86
CA ILE A 334 20.98 -20.74 -20.04
C ILE A 334 22.17 -21.69 -20.22
N LYS A 335 22.35 -22.64 -19.28
CA LYS A 335 23.14 -23.83 -19.64
C LYS A 335 22.25 -24.70 -20.54
N ASP A 336 22.69 -24.80 -21.80
CA ASP A 336 22.18 -25.67 -22.85
C ASP A 336 20.95 -25.20 -23.64
N GLY A 337 20.63 -23.90 -23.67
CA GLY A 337 19.71 -23.35 -24.69
C GLY A 337 18.27 -23.85 -24.58
N VAL A 338 17.91 -24.43 -23.43
CA VAL A 338 16.61 -25.07 -23.19
C VAL A 338 16.01 -24.43 -21.94
N TYR A 339 14.95 -23.66 -22.14
CA TYR A 339 14.04 -23.33 -21.05
C TYR A 339 13.55 -24.65 -20.40
N PRO A 340 13.18 -24.68 -19.11
CA PRO A 340 12.62 -25.88 -18.46
C PRO A 340 11.35 -26.45 -19.16
N ASN A 341 10.80 -25.72 -20.14
CA ASN A 341 9.68 -26.11 -20.99
C ASN A 341 10.07 -26.79 -22.33
N GLY A 342 11.35 -27.10 -22.56
CA GLY A 342 11.80 -27.80 -23.76
C GLY A 342 11.72 -27.00 -25.07
N LYS A 343 11.42 -25.69 -25.03
CA LYS A 343 11.40 -24.85 -26.24
C LYS A 343 12.74 -24.17 -26.41
N THR A 344 13.43 -24.49 -27.51
CA THR A 344 14.59 -23.74 -28.01
C THR A 344 14.17 -22.34 -28.44
N ALA A 345 14.99 -21.34 -28.12
CA ALA A 345 14.82 -19.97 -28.59
C ALA A 345 14.83 -19.93 -30.13
N LEU A 346 13.86 -19.22 -30.71
CA LEU A 346 13.93 -18.70 -32.08
C LEU A 346 14.30 -17.22 -32.02
#